data_AF-A0A847K1E5-F1
#
_entry.id   AF-A0A847K1E5-F1
#
_cell.length_a   1.000
_cell.length_b   1.000
_cell.length_c   1.000
_cell.angle_alpha   90.00
_cell.angle_beta   90.00
_cell.angle_gamma   90.00
#
_symmetry.space_group_name_H-M   'P 1'
#
loop_
_entity.id
_entity.type
_entity.pdbx_description
1 polymer ?
#
loop_
_entity_poly.entity_id
_entity_poly.type
_entity_poly.pdbx_seq_one_letter_code
_entity_poly.pdbx_strand_id
1 'polypeptide(L)'
;MSDPVPKPSGRATLRLGNRERVRLQTAVILVIIGLLAIALRPLFVRLVEVRDFQTCQTNVRKMAQALGIYAQEWDDTFPLADVWLDAVRGRMAAVDPDRYLKCPKDHSSAPSSYLYNETMAGLSLSVRRDDPESTARRRQLRRLDRAALVIEKHGSAENAHAPLPDWDAVAASMTLPHNMPEATGSIIFGNGRAWFRSREALQSSAGRRF
;
A
#
# COMPACT_ATOMS: atom_id res chain seq x y z
N MET A 1 -8.91 -61.51 65.36
CA MET A 1 -9.78 -60.57 64.62
C MET A 1 -8.92 -60.05 63.48
N SER A 2 -9.03 -60.67 62.31
CA SER A 2 -8.15 -60.37 61.17
C SER A 2 -8.91 -59.46 60.23
N ASP A 3 -8.41 -58.24 60.03
CA ASP A 3 -9.02 -57.26 59.14
C ASP A 3 -9.08 -57.77 57.69
N PRO A 4 -10.20 -57.56 56.98
CA PRO A 4 -10.33 -58.00 55.60
C PRO A 4 -9.38 -57.22 54.68
N VAL A 5 -8.51 -57.95 54.00
CA VAL A 5 -7.57 -57.44 52.99
C VAL A 5 -8.35 -56.68 51.90
N PRO A 6 -8.04 -55.40 51.62
CA PRO A 6 -8.75 -54.63 50.60
C PRO A 6 -8.50 -55.24 49.22
N LYS A 7 -9.59 -55.56 48.52
CA LYS A 7 -9.53 -56.09 47.14
C LYS A 7 -8.82 -55.08 46.22
N PRO A 8 -7.87 -55.52 45.39
CA PRO A 8 -7.18 -54.65 44.46
C PRO A 8 -8.16 -54.08 43.42
N SER A 9 -8.28 -52.75 43.41
CA SER A 9 -8.98 -51.98 42.39
C SER A 9 -8.27 -52.17 41.04
N GLY A 10 -8.87 -52.97 40.16
CA GLY A 10 -8.38 -53.19 38.80
C GLY A 10 -8.43 -51.91 38.00
N ARG A 11 -7.30 -51.24 37.84
CA ARG A 11 -7.18 -50.09 36.92
C ARG A 11 -7.32 -50.62 35.50
N ALA A 12 -8.44 -50.29 34.84
CA ALA A 12 -8.63 -50.57 33.43
C ALA A 12 -7.51 -49.91 32.62
N THR A 13 -6.62 -50.73 32.03
CA THR A 13 -5.58 -50.27 31.09
C THR A 13 -6.06 -50.55 29.69
N LEU A 14 -6.27 -49.49 28.91
CA LEU A 14 -6.78 -49.59 27.54
C LEU A 14 -5.67 -50.16 26.64
N ARG A 15 -5.72 -51.46 26.32
CA ARG A 15 -4.80 -52.11 25.38
C ARG A 15 -5.26 -51.87 23.95
N LEU A 16 -4.86 -50.74 23.38
CA LEU A 16 -5.03 -50.49 21.94
C LEU A 16 -4.02 -51.31 21.11
N GLY A 17 -4.45 -51.81 19.96
CA GLY A 17 -3.54 -52.41 18.97
C GLY A 17 -2.60 -51.36 18.37
N ASN A 18 -1.43 -51.77 17.85
CA ASN A 18 -0.46 -50.84 17.25
C ASN A 18 -1.07 -49.97 16.13
N ARG A 19 -1.98 -50.51 15.31
CA ARG A 19 -2.66 -49.76 14.24
C ARG A 19 -3.58 -48.68 14.79
N GLU A 20 -4.27 -48.95 15.89
CA GLU A 20 -5.17 -47.99 16.54
C GLU A 20 -4.38 -46.90 17.24
N ARG A 21 -3.27 -47.26 17.90
CA ARG A 21 -2.34 -46.28 18.48
C ARG A 21 -1.79 -45.32 17.44
N VAL A 22 -1.33 -45.82 16.28
CA VAL A 22 -0.81 -44.95 15.21
C VAL A 22 -1.91 -44.02 14.69
N ARG A 23 -3.12 -44.53 14.44
CA ARG A 23 -4.26 -43.70 14.00
C ARG A 23 -4.57 -42.59 15.01
N LEU A 24 -4.62 -42.93 16.30
CA LEU A 24 -4.90 -41.97 17.37
C LEU A 24 -3.77 -40.94 17.50
N GLN A 25 -2.50 -41.37 17.43
CA GLN A 25 -1.35 -40.46 17.44
C GLN A 25 -1.39 -39.49 16.26
N THR A 26 -1.62 -39.98 15.04
CA THR A 26 -1.74 -39.13 13.86
C THR A 26 -2.91 -38.17 13.99
N ALA A 27 -4.07 -38.63 14.47
CA ALA A 27 -5.24 -37.76 14.69
C ALA A 27 -4.94 -36.65 15.68
N VAL A 28 -4.31 -36.96 16.82
CA VAL A 28 -3.91 -35.96 17.82
C VAL A 28 -2.92 -34.95 17.24
N ILE A 29 -1.92 -35.40 16.48
CA ILE A 29 -0.94 -34.50 15.84
C ILE A 29 -1.64 -33.55 14.87
N LEU A 30 -2.53 -34.05 14.02
CA LEU A 30 -3.28 -33.21 13.08
C LEU A 30 -4.16 -32.18 13.79
N VAL A 31 -4.81 -32.56 14.90
CA VAL A 31 -5.59 -31.64 15.73
C VAL A 31 -4.69 -30.55 16.31
N ILE A 32 -3.54 -30.90 16.88
CA ILE A 32 -2.60 -29.92 17.45
C ILE A 32 -2.11 -28.94 16.37
N ILE A 33 -1.72 -29.44 15.19
CA ILE A 33 -1.28 -28.59 14.07
C ILE A 33 -2.42 -27.66 13.62
N GLY A 34 -3.65 -28.17 13.53
CA GLY A 34 -4.82 -27.37 13.17
C GLY A 34 -5.08 -26.24 14.17
N LEU A 35 -5.05 -26.54 15.46
CA LEU A 35 -5.21 -25.53 16.52
C LEU A 35 -4.11 -24.47 16.48
N LEU A 36 -2.85 -24.89 16.28
CA LEU A 36 -1.73 -23.96 16.18
C LEU A 36 -1.85 -23.05 14.95
N ALA A 37 -2.23 -23.60 13.80
CA ALA A 37 -2.44 -22.82 12.58
C ALA A 37 -3.55 -21.76 12.75
N ILE A 38 -4.65 -22.12 13.44
CA ILE A 38 -5.73 -21.17 13.76
C ILE A 38 -5.23 -20.06 14.70
N ALA A 39 -4.47 -20.41 15.73
CA ALA A 39 -3.94 -19.45 16.70
C ALA A 39 -2.93 -18.47 16.07
N LEU A 40 -2.09 -18.93 15.13
CA LEU A 40 -1.05 -18.10 14.49
C LEU A 40 -1.55 -17.30 13.28
N ARG A 41 -2.66 -17.70 12.65
CA ARG A 41 -3.24 -17.02 11.49
C ARG A 41 -3.37 -15.50 11.63
N PRO A 42 -3.92 -14.92 12.72
CA PRO A 42 -4.06 -13.46 12.83
C PRO A 42 -2.71 -12.73 12.83
N LEU A 43 -1.67 -13.33 13.42
CA LEU A 43 -0.33 -12.76 13.40
C LEU A 43 0.24 -12.73 11.97
N PHE A 44 0.09 -13.84 11.24
CA PHE A 44 0.56 -13.92 9.86
C PHE A 44 -0.13 -12.91 8.94
N VAL A 45 -1.46 -12.71 9.09
CA VAL A 45 -2.19 -11.70 8.32
C VAL A 45 -1.61 -10.30 8.54
N ARG A 46 -1.36 -9.92 9.81
CA ARG A 46 -0.74 -8.63 10.13
C ARG A 46 0.66 -8.49 9.54
N LEU A 47 1.49 -9.54 9.60
CA LEU A 47 2.83 -9.52 9.02
C LEU A 47 2.79 -9.33 7.49
N VAL A 48 1.87 -9.99 6.82
CA VAL A 48 1.66 -9.83 5.37
C VAL A 48 1.20 -8.41 5.06
N GLU A 49 0.27 -7.84 5.83
CA GLU A 49 -0.18 -6.46 5.66
C GLU A 49 0.96 -5.44 5.83
N VAL A 50 1.81 -5.62 6.84
CA VAL A 50 3.00 -4.77 7.07
C VAL A 50 3.96 -4.87 5.88
N ARG A 51 4.25 -6.09 5.41
CA ARG A 51 5.14 -6.32 4.25
C ARG A 51 4.59 -5.69 2.98
N ASP A 52 3.30 -5.89 2.71
CA ASP A 52 2.64 -5.34 1.53
C ASP A 52 2.69 -3.81 1.57
N PHE A 53 2.41 -3.21 2.73
CA PHE A 53 2.50 -1.76 2.93
C PHE A 53 3.93 -1.25 2.71
N GLN A 54 4.94 -1.87 3.32
CA GLN A 54 6.35 -1.51 3.12
C GLN A 54 6.78 -1.59 1.64
N THR A 55 6.22 -2.56 0.91
CA THR A 55 6.44 -2.69 -0.53
C THR A 55 5.80 -1.52 -1.29
N CYS A 56 4.53 -1.17 -1.00
CA CYS A 56 3.88 0.00 -1.61
C CYS A 56 4.65 1.29 -1.30
N GLN A 57 5.17 1.46 -0.08
CA GLN A 57 6.01 2.61 0.26
C GLN A 57 7.30 2.67 -0.55
N THR A 58 7.95 1.53 -0.76
CA THR A 58 9.17 1.44 -1.56
C THR A 58 8.89 1.79 -3.01
N ASN A 59 7.79 1.28 -3.56
CA ASN A 59 7.30 1.59 -4.89
C ASN A 59 7.08 3.09 -5.09
N VAL A 60 6.38 3.74 -4.15
CA VAL A 60 6.13 5.19 -4.18
C VAL A 60 7.43 5.99 -4.13
N ARG A 61 8.40 5.61 -3.28
CA ARG A 61 9.71 6.29 -3.23
C ARG A 61 10.47 6.14 -4.55
N LYS A 62 10.39 4.98 -5.21
CA LYS A 62 11.04 4.75 -6.51
C LYS A 62 10.40 5.57 -7.62
N MET A 63 9.08 5.64 -7.67
CA MET A 63 8.38 6.54 -8.61
C MET A 63 8.72 8.01 -8.34
N ALA A 64 8.76 8.43 -7.08
CA ALA A 64 9.11 9.80 -6.73
C ALA A 64 10.54 10.16 -7.18
N GLN A 65 11.47 9.22 -7.04
CA GLN A 65 12.84 9.35 -7.58
C GLN A 65 12.82 9.47 -9.11
N ALA A 66 12.07 8.62 -9.82
CA ALA A 66 11.97 8.67 -11.28
C ALA A 66 11.37 10.00 -11.78
N LEU A 67 10.32 10.50 -11.12
CA LEU A 67 9.73 11.81 -11.41
C LEU A 67 10.70 12.96 -11.12
N GLY A 68 11.50 12.85 -10.05
CA GLY A 68 12.56 13.82 -9.76
C GLY A 68 13.65 13.86 -10.83
N ILE A 69 14.07 12.69 -11.34
CA ILE A 69 15.01 12.61 -12.48
C ILE A 69 14.38 13.24 -13.73
N TYR A 70 13.12 12.90 -14.03
CA TYR A 70 12.41 13.51 -15.16
C TYR A 70 12.38 15.05 -15.04
N ALA A 71 12.02 15.58 -13.87
CA ALA A 71 11.97 17.01 -13.64
C ALA A 71 13.34 17.68 -13.86
N GLN A 72 14.43 17.07 -13.38
CA GLN A 72 15.79 17.59 -13.59
C GLN A 72 16.18 17.65 -15.08
N GLU A 73 15.71 16.70 -15.89
CA GLU A 73 15.97 16.67 -17.33
C GLU A 73 15.08 17.64 -18.12
N TRP A 74 13.99 18.14 -17.53
CA TRP A 74 12.96 18.99 -18.17
C TRP A 74 12.77 20.34 -17.46
N ASP A 75 13.84 21.00 -17.01
CA ASP A 75 13.78 22.33 -16.37
C ASP A 75 12.79 22.41 -15.19
N ASP A 76 12.85 21.42 -14.31
CA ASP A 76 11.91 21.17 -13.20
C ASP A 76 10.43 21.07 -13.61
N THR A 77 10.15 20.73 -14.87
CA THR A 77 8.79 20.58 -15.40
C THR A 77 8.24 19.19 -15.10
N PHE A 78 7.02 19.13 -14.58
CA PHE A 78 6.31 17.88 -14.37
C PHE A 78 5.81 17.27 -15.69
N PRO A 79 5.73 15.94 -15.81
CA PRO A 79 5.25 15.31 -17.04
C PRO A 79 3.80 15.70 -17.34
N LEU A 80 3.42 15.58 -18.61
CA LEU A 80 2.02 15.70 -19.02
C LEU A 80 1.22 14.52 -18.47
N ALA A 81 -0.06 14.75 -18.20
CA ALA A 81 -0.93 13.78 -17.51
C ALA A 81 -1.23 12.53 -18.36
N ASP A 82 -1.16 12.63 -19.68
CA ASP A 82 -1.41 11.55 -20.63
C ASP A 82 -0.23 10.59 -20.82
N VAL A 83 0.98 10.99 -20.39
CA VAL A 83 2.23 10.22 -20.60
C VAL A 83 3.08 10.08 -19.32
N TRP A 84 2.51 10.36 -18.14
CA TRP A 84 3.27 10.42 -16.90
C TRP A 84 3.85 9.06 -16.48
N LEU A 85 3.17 7.93 -16.75
CA LEU A 85 3.72 6.61 -16.49
C LEU A 85 4.89 6.29 -17.41
N ASP A 86 4.84 6.72 -18.67
CA ASP A 86 5.94 6.51 -19.60
C ASP A 86 7.18 7.30 -19.19
N ALA A 87 6.98 8.51 -18.67
CA ALA A 87 8.03 9.29 -18.03
C ALA A 87 8.67 8.53 -16.85
N VAL A 88 7.85 7.91 -15.98
CA VAL A 88 8.34 7.08 -14.86
C VAL A 88 9.08 5.84 -15.36
N ARG A 89 8.46 5.05 -16.25
CA ARG A 89 9.04 3.80 -16.80
C ARG A 89 10.38 4.06 -17.46
N GLY A 90 10.47 5.10 -18.28
CA GLY A 90 11.70 5.48 -18.98
C GLY A 90 12.87 5.78 -18.04
N ARG A 91 12.61 6.19 -16.79
CA ARG A 91 13.63 6.50 -15.77
C ARG A 91 13.80 5.36 -14.75
N MET A 92 13.05 4.28 -14.91
CA MET A 92 13.16 3.06 -14.09
C MET A 92 13.72 1.86 -14.87
N ALA A 93 14.10 2.03 -16.14
CA ALA A 93 14.42 0.96 -17.09
C ALA A 93 15.48 -0.07 -16.65
N ALA A 94 16.33 0.24 -15.67
CA ALA A 94 17.27 -0.74 -15.09
C ALA A 94 16.58 -1.83 -14.26
N VAL A 95 15.28 -1.69 -14.00
CA VAL A 95 14.44 -2.61 -13.23
C VAL A 95 13.12 -2.80 -13.96
N ASP A 96 12.44 -3.93 -13.75
CA ASP A 96 11.06 -4.14 -14.20
C ASP A 96 10.15 -3.03 -13.63
N PRO A 97 9.74 -2.04 -14.44
CA PRO A 97 9.09 -0.83 -13.93
C PRO A 97 7.65 -1.12 -13.50
N ASP A 98 6.98 -2.08 -14.16
CA ASP A 98 5.58 -2.41 -13.91
C ASP A 98 5.39 -3.00 -12.50
N ARG A 99 6.43 -3.65 -11.94
CA ARG A 99 6.44 -4.09 -10.54
C ARG A 99 6.30 -2.93 -9.54
N TYR A 100 6.78 -1.74 -9.88
CA TYR A 100 6.73 -0.57 -9.00
C TYR A 100 5.48 0.29 -9.22
N LEU A 101 4.79 0.11 -10.34
CA LEU A 101 3.54 0.83 -10.63
C LEU A 101 2.32 0.20 -9.93
N LYS A 102 2.50 -0.95 -9.28
CA LYS A 102 1.44 -1.67 -8.59
C LYS A 102 1.71 -1.85 -7.10
N CYS A 103 0.73 -1.54 -6.27
CA CYS A 103 0.76 -1.85 -4.84
C CYS A 103 0.29 -3.31 -4.64
N PRO A 104 0.99 -4.16 -3.85
CA PRO A 104 0.55 -5.55 -3.64
C PRO A 104 -0.86 -5.73 -3.05
N LYS A 105 -1.45 -4.70 -2.44
CA LYS A 105 -2.85 -4.70 -1.99
C LYS A 105 -3.86 -4.44 -3.10
N ASP A 106 -3.41 -3.95 -4.25
CA ASP A 106 -4.26 -3.73 -5.41
C ASP A 106 -4.44 -5.05 -6.17
N HIS A 107 -5.58 -5.70 -5.93
CA HIS A 107 -5.95 -6.94 -6.59
C HIS A 107 -6.66 -6.72 -7.94
N SER A 108 -6.79 -5.48 -8.40
CA SER A 108 -7.36 -5.20 -9.72
C SER A 108 -6.45 -5.71 -10.83
N SER A 109 -6.99 -5.90 -12.04
CA SER A 109 -6.21 -6.16 -13.24
C SER A 109 -5.59 -4.91 -13.85
N ALA A 110 -5.79 -3.74 -13.25
CA ALA A 110 -5.32 -2.48 -13.78
C ALA A 110 -3.78 -2.40 -13.78
N PRO A 111 -3.20 -1.62 -14.70
CA PRO A 111 -1.75 -1.51 -14.84
C PRO A 111 -1.10 -0.67 -13.75
N SER A 112 -1.85 0.20 -13.06
CA SER A 112 -1.33 1.09 -12.03
C SER A 112 -2.22 1.10 -10.77
N SER A 113 -1.58 1.29 -9.61
CA SER A 113 -2.25 1.55 -8.33
C SER A 113 -2.20 3.03 -7.94
N TYR A 114 -1.88 3.91 -8.89
CA TYR A 114 -1.58 5.31 -8.65
C TYR A 114 -2.25 6.21 -9.68
N LEU A 115 -2.67 7.39 -9.22
CA LEU A 115 -3.32 8.43 -10.01
C LEU A 115 -2.49 9.72 -9.96
N TYR A 116 -2.34 10.37 -11.11
CA TYR A 116 -1.59 11.62 -11.28
C TYR A 116 -2.47 12.86 -11.20
N ASN A 117 -1.93 13.95 -10.66
CA ASN A 117 -2.62 15.24 -10.60
C ASN A 117 -2.48 16.00 -11.92
N GLU A 118 -3.55 16.04 -12.73
CA GLU A 118 -3.52 16.77 -14.01
C GLU A 118 -3.33 18.29 -13.83
N THR A 119 -3.71 18.84 -12.67
CA THR A 119 -3.52 20.27 -12.38
C THR A 119 -2.02 20.64 -12.29
N MET A 120 -1.16 19.64 -12.02
CA MET A 120 0.30 19.80 -11.99
C MET A 120 0.96 19.59 -13.37
N ALA A 121 0.24 19.01 -14.33
CA ALA A 121 0.80 18.56 -15.60
C ALA A 121 1.46 19.71 -16.39
N GLY A 122 2.73 19.54 -16.76
CA GLY A 122 3.49 20.54 -17.51
C GLY A 122 3.83 21.83 -16.76
N LEU A 123 3.51 21.93 -15.46
CA LEU A 123 3.98 23.04 -14.63
C LEU A 123 5.45 22.80 -14.22
N SER A 124 6.23 23.87 -14.10
CA SER A 124 7.60 23.81 -13.59
C SER A 124 7.73 24.41 -12.18
N LEU A 125 8.53 23.79 -11.31
CA LEU A 125 8.79 24.32 -9.98
C LEU A 125 9.61 25.62 -10.02
N SER A 126 10.56 25.73 -10.95
CA SER A 126 11.50 26.85 -11.06
C SER A 126 11.13 27.83 -12.17
N VAL A 127 10.69 27.33 -13.32
CA VAL A 127 10.37 28.15 -14.49
C VAL A 127 8.91 28.59 -14.47
N ARG A 128 8.68 29.90 -14.42
CA ARG A 128 7.34 30.47 -14.56
C ARG A 128 7.07 30.75 -16.03
N ARG A 129 6.11 30.03 -16.60
CA ARG A 129 5.55 30.33 -17.91
C ARG A 129 4.44 31.37 -17.74
N ASP A 130 4.43 32.37 -18.62
CA ASP A 130 3.47 33.48 -18.60
C ASP A 130 2.21 33.21 -19.43
N ASP A 131 1.91 31.95 -19.72
CA ASP A 131 0.62 31.60 -20.32
C ASP A 131 -0.52 31.70 -19.29
N PRO A 132 -1.73 32.15 -19.71
CA PRO A 132 -2.86 32.35 -18.79
C PRO A 132 -3.28 31.08 -18.05
N GLU A 133 -3.18 29.93 -18.70
CA GLU A 133 -3.62 28.64 -18.15
C GLU A 133 -2.69 28.16 -17.03
N SER A 134 -1.37 28.15 -17.25
CA SER A 134 -0.38 27.82 -16.22
C SER A 134 -0.44 28.78 -15.06
N THR A 135 -0.71 30.07 -15.32
CA THR A 135 -0.92 31.07 -14.27
C THR A 135 -2.16 30.75 -13.43
N ALA A 136 -3.27 30.37 -14.06
CA ALA A 136 -4.50 29.99 -13.35
C ALA A 136 -4.29 28.73 -12.48
N ARG A 137 -3.67 27.68 -13.02
CA ARG A 137 -3.38 26.44 -12.27
C ARG A 137 -2.43 26.67 -11.09
N ARG A 138 -1.39 27.49 -11.25
CA ARG A 138 -0.51 27.90 -10.13
C ARG A 138 -1.26 28.65 -9.05
N ARG A 139 -2.18 29.55 -9.41
CA ARG A 139 -3.02 30.29 -8.44
C ARG A 139 -3.95 29.35 -7.69
N GLN A 140 -4.48 28.33 -8.35
CA GLN A 140 -5.33 27.32 -7.74
C GLN A 140 -4.55 26.51 -6.70
N LEU A 141 -3.38 25.98 -7.08
CA LEU A 141 -2.56 25.13 -6.21
C LEU A 141 -1.84 25.90 -5.10
N ARG A 142 -1.52 27.18 -5.29
CA ARG A 142 -0.73 28.08 -4.42
C ARG A 142 0.70 27.62 -4.16
N ARG A 143 0.89 26.38 -3.71
CA ARG A 143 2.17 25.77 -3.33
C ARG A 143 2.41 24.49 -4.12
N LEU A 144 3.07 24.60 -5.27
CA LEU A 144 3.41 23.44 -6.09
C LEU A 144 4.27 22.42 -5.34
N ASP A 145 5.16 22.88 -4.45
CA ASP A 145 6.03 22.02 -3.64
C ASP A 145 5.27 21.13 -2.65
N ARG A 146 4.04 21.53 -2.27
CA ARG A 146 3.17 20.83 -1.32
C ARG A 146 1.91 20.24 -1.95
N ALA A 147 1.64 20.56 -3.22
CA ALA A 147 0.55 19.96 -3.96
C ALA A 147 0.82 18.47 -4.17
N ALA A 148 -0.23 17.66 -4.04
CA ALA A 148 -0.16 16.25 -4.37
C ALA A 148 0.10 16.09 -5.87
N LEU A 149 1.19 15.42 -6.24
CA LEU A 149 1.55 15.11 -7.63
C LEU A 149 1.02 13.74 -8.04
N VAL A 150 1.21 12.73 -7.18
CA VAL A 150 0.69 11.37 -7.38
C VAL A 150 0.04 10.92 -6.08
N ILE A 151 -1.10 10.24 -6.18
CA ILE A 151 -1.80 9.65 -5.05
C ILE A 151 -2.04 8.16 -5.29
N GLU A 152 -2.14 7.38 -4.22
CA GLU A 152 -2.53 5.98 -4.29
C GLU A 152 -4.03 5.84 -4.59
N LYS A 153 -4.33 5.18 -5.72
CA LYS A 153 -5.68 4.87 -6.18
C LYS A 153 -5.66 3.53 -6.89
N HIS A 154 -6.13 2.49 -6.22
CA HIS A 154 -6.19 1.13 -6.76
C HIS A 154 -7.13 1.06 -7.97
N GLY A 155 -6.81 0.17 -8.92
CA GLY A 155 -7.61 0.02 -10.13
C GLY A 155 -7.43 1.16 -11.13
N SER A 156 -6.31 1.89 -11.06
CA SER A 156 -6.05 3.00 -11.96
C SER A 156 -5.63 2.50 -13.35
N ALA A 157 -6.33 2.99 -14.37
CA ALA A 157 -5.98 2.75 -15.77
C ALA A 157 -4.56 3.26 -16.10
N GLU A 158 -4.07 2.91 -17.29
CA GLU A 158 -2.81 3.44 -17.79
C GLU A 158 -2.88 4.96 -17.90
N ASN A 159 -1.84 5.64 -17.42
CA ASN A 159 -1.77 7.10 -17.33
C ASN A 159 -2.99 7.73 -16.62
N ALA A 160 -3.64 7.03 -15.68
CA ALA A 160 -4.77 7.58 -14.95
C ALA A 160 -4.40 8.91 -14.27
N HIS A 161 -5.24 9.92 -14.50
CA HIS A 161 -5.08 11.25 -13.96
C HIS A 161 -6.46 11.85 -13.63
N ALA A 162 -6.47 12.84 -12.75
CA ALA A 162 -7.64 13.63 -12.41
C ALA A 162 -7.21 15.00 -11.86
N PRO A 163 -8.11 16.01 -11.84
CA PRO A 163 -7.82 17.28 -11.20
C PRO A 163 -7.81 17.10 -9.67
N LEU A 164 -6.66 17.40 -9.05
CA LEU A 164 -6.51 17.41 -7.59
C LEU A 164 -6.10 18.82 -7.14
N PRO A 165 -7.03 19.79 -7.14
CA PRO A 165 -6.72 21.19 -6.84
C PRO A 165 -6.54 21.50 -5.35
N ASP A 166 -7.02 20.63 -4.46
CA ASP A 166 -6.98 20.80 -3.01
C ASP A 166 -7.00 19.43 -2.28
N TRP A 167 -6.96 19.49 -0.95
CA TRP A 167 -6.97 18.30 -0.09
C TRP A 167 -8.31 17.54 -0.10
N ASP A 168 -9.42 18.20 -0.44
CA ASP A 168 -10.74 17.55 -0.51
C ASP A 168 -10.81 16.64 -1.75
N ALA A 169 -10.33 17.12 -2.90
CA ALA A 169 -10.21 16.31 -4.11
C ALA A 169 -9.25 15.13 -3.94
N VAL A 170 -8.14 15.33 -3.23
CA VAL A 170 -7.19 14.26 -2.86
C VAL A 170 -7.88 13.21 -1.99
N ALA A 171 -8.54 13.61 -0.90
CA ALA A 171 -9.20 12.70 0.02
C ALA A 171 -10.34 11.92 -0.66
N ALA A 172 -11.08 12.55 -1.57
CA ALA A 172 -12.15 11.91 -2.34
C ALA A 172 -11.64 10.89 -3.37
N SER A 173 -10.43 11.09 -3.91
CA SER A 173 -9.87 10.26 -4.99
C SER A 173 -9.01 9.10 -4.51
N MET A 174 -8.45 9.19 -3.30
CA MET A 174 -7.53 8.20 -2.76
C MET A 174 -8.23 6.89 -2.35
N THR A 175 -7.57 5.77 -2.64
CA THR A 175 -7.89 4.49 -1.99
C THR A 175 -7.06 4.35 -0.73
N LEU A 176 -7.68 3.91 0.37
CA LEU A 176 -7.01 3.66 1.65
C LEU A 176 -7.11 2.17 2.01
N PRO A 177 -6.40 1.28 1.27
CA PRO A 177 -6.57 -0.17 1.32
C PRO A 177 -5.88 -0.82 2.53
N HIS A 178 -4.91 -0.14 3.14
CA HIS A 178 -4.07 -0.73 4.18
C HIS A 178 -4.75 -0.62 5.54
N ASN A 179 -4.89 -1.74 6.23
CA ASN A 179 -5.42 -1.79 7.59
C ASN A 179 -4.28 -1.64 8.61
N MET A 180 -3.65 -0.47 8.63
CA MET A 180 -2.51 -0.16 9.49
C MET A 180 -2.88 0.96 10.49
N PRO A 181 -2.30 0.99 11.70
CA PRO A 181 -2.67 1.97 12.73
C PRO A 181 -2.43 3.44 12.34
N GLU A 182 -1.46 3.71 11.46
CA GLU A 182 -0.98 5.07 11.22
C GLU A 182 -1.04 5.55 9.76
N ALA A 183 -0.90 4.66 8.79
CA ALA A 183 -0.76 5.09 7.41
C ALA A 183 -1.47 4.13 6.47
N THR A 184 -2.47 4.65 5.77
CA THR A 184 -3.40 3.86 4.98
C THR A 184 -3.33 4.17 3.48
N GLY A 185 -2.67 5.25 3.09
CA GLY A 185 -2.41 5.59 1.69
C GLY A 185 -1.13 6.39 1.49
N SER A 186 -0.73 6.48 0.22
CA SER A 186 0.54 7.07 -0.21
C SER A 186 0.35 8.28 -1.13
N ILE A 187 1.19 9.31 -0.97
CA ILE A 187 1.19 10.54 -1.77
C ILE A 187 2.63 10.88 -2.16
N ILE A 188 2.84 11.35 -3.39
CA ILE A 188 4.06 12.03 -3.82
C ILE A 188 3.73 13.51 -3.98
N PHE A 189 4.51 14.39 -3.36
CA PHE A 189 4.36 15.83 -3.51
C PHE A 189 5.14 16.37 -4.70
N GLY A 190 4.82 17.59 -5.13
CA GLY A 190 5.55 18.27 -6.21
C GLY A 190 7.05 18.38 -5.97
N ASN A 191 7.50 18.49 -4.71
CA ASN A 191 8.94 18.45 -4.38
C ASN A 191 9.59 17.06 -4.40
N GLY A 192 8.89 16.03 -4.90
CA GLY A 192 9.38 14.65 -4.98
C GLY A 192 9.39 13.90 -3.64
N ARG A 193 8.86 14.46 -2.55
CA ARG A 193 8.78 13.74 -1.28
C ARG A 193 7.59 12.79 -1.28
N ALA A 194 7.87 11.51 -1.01
CA ALA A 194 6.86 10.53 -0.68
C ALA A 194 6.35 10.73 0.76
N TRP A 195 5.05 10.62 0.95
CA TRP A 195 4.37 10.75 2.23
C TRP A 195 3.29 9.69 2.41
N PHE A 196 3.07 9.30 3.66
CA PHE A 196 2.13 8.24 4.02
C PHE A 196 1.23 8.76 5.14
N ARG A 197 -0.09 8.67 4.97
CA ARG A 197 -1.08 9.26 5.89
C ARG A 197 -2.19 8.29 6.25
N SER A 198 -2.68 8.39 7.48
CA SER A 198 -3.95 7.78 7.87
C SER A 198 -5.13 8.54 7.27
N ARG A 199 -6.32 7.93 7.34
CA ARG A 199 -7.57 8.56 6.96
C ARG A 199 -7.84 9.82 7.79
N GLU A 200 -7.60 9.75 9.09
CA GLU A 200 -7.82 10.84 10.03
C GLU A 200 -6.87 12.01 9.74
N ALA A 201 -5.61 11.72 9.41
CA ALA A 201 -4.65 12.74 9.04
C ALA A 201 -5.04 13.47 7.72
N LEU A 202 -5.57 12.72 6.74
CA LEU A 202 -6.10 13.30 5.50
C LEU A 202 -7.35 14.14 5.78
N GLN A 203 -8.30 13.63 6.56
CA GLN A 203 -9.51 14.34 6.95
C GLN A 203 -9.20 15.62 7.74
N SER A 204 -8.17 15.61 8.59
CA SER A 204 -7.72 16.82 9.28
C SER A 204 -7.23 17.90 8.30
N SER A 205 -6.84 17.51 7.09
CA SER A 205 -6.38 18.40 6.02
C SER A 205 -7.51 18.84 5.09
N ALA A 206 -8.71 18.26 5.21
CA ALA A 206 -9.89 18.66 4.45
C ALA A 206 -10.22 20.14 4.67
N GLY A 207 -10.73 20.80 3.62
CA GLY A 207 -10.99 22.24 3.57
C GLY A 207 -9.74 23.12 3.50
N ARG A 208 -8.52 22.56 3.55
CA ARG A 208 -7.27 23.31 3.35
C ARG A 208 -6.86 23.28 1.89
N ARG A 209 -6.31 24.39 1.41
CA ARG A 209 -5.51 24.44 0.17
C ARG A 209 -4.09 23.96 0.46
N PHE A 210 -3.33 23.59 -0.57
CA PHE A 210 -1.94 23.13 -0.45
C PHE A 210 -0.98 24.18 0.14
#